data_AF-A0A6H9USF2-F1
#
_entry.id   AF-A0A6H9USF2-F1
#
_cell.length_a   1.000
_cell.length_b   1.000
_cell.length_c   1.000
_cell.angle_alpha   90.00
_cell.angle_beta   90.00
_cell.angle_gamma   90.00
#
_symmetry.space_group_name_H-M   'P 1'
#
loop_
_entity.id
_entity.type
_entity.pdbx_description
1 polymer ?
#
loop_
_entity_poly.entity_id
_entity_poly.type
_entity_poly.pdbx_seq_one_letter_code
_entity_poly.pdbx_strand_id
1 'polypeptide(L)'
;MDAYTATFEPDGSLTVTTSKSTGKGTWTATGDTSFDFSVREDFNPDYTQISPTGKRAAYIQIDFSAQHDGEKFTGAGKAVIYAADDSLIYATDAGTEGRRVS
;
A
#
# COMPACT_ATOMS: atom_id res chain seq x y z
N MET A 1 -10.76 11.51 -2.29
CA MET A 1 -9.57 10.73 -2.66
C MET A 1 -8.37 11.60 -2.35
N ASP A 2 -7.48 11.12 -1.48
CA ASP A 2 -6.17 11.76 -1.35
C ASP A 2 -5.36 11.42 -2.60
N ALA A 3 -4.65 12.41 -3.15
CA ALA A 3 -3.71 12.15 -4.22
C ALA A 3 -2.49 11.42 -3.67
N TYR A 4 -2.03 10.41 -4.39
CA TYR A 4 -0.80 9.70 -4.08
C TYR A 4 0.05 9.55 -5.34
N THR A 5 1.36 9.47 -5.15
CA THR A 5 2.32 9.09 -6.18
C THR A 5 2.97 7.79 -5.76
N ALA A 6 3.03 6.83 -6.68
CA ALA A 6 3.79 5.60 -6.50
C ALA A 6 4.84 5.49 -7.62
N THR A 7 6.06 5.13 -7.24
CA THR A 7 7.19 4.92 -8.18
C THR A 7 7.68 3.49 -8.06
N PHE A 8 7.73 2.80 -9.19
CA PHE A 8 8.17 1.41 -9.32
C PHE A 8 9.50 1.41 -10.06
N GLU A 9 10.58 1.10 -9.35
CA GLU A 9 11.93 1.12 -9.90
C GLU A 9 12.29 -0.23 -10.55
N PRO A 10 13.11 -0.26 -11.62
CA PRO A 10 13.49 -1.51 -12.29
C PRO A 10 14.22 -2.54 -11.41
N ASP A 11 14.76 -2.11 -10.26
CA ASP A 11 15.43 -2.98 -9.28
C ASP A 11 14.43 -3.71 -8.35
N GLY A 12 13.13 -3.49 -8.53
CA GLY A 12 12.07 -4.05 -7.69
C GLY A 12 11.72 -3.18 -6.50
N SER A 13 12.32 -2.00 -6.33
CA SER A 13 11.95 -1.07 -5.27
C SER A 13 10.64 -0.34 -5.59
N LEU A 14 9.83 -0.12 -4.56
CA LEU A 14 8.58 0.65 -4.62
C LEU A 14 8.66 1.79 -3.60
N THR A 15 8.31 3.01 -4.02
CA THR A 15 8.07 4.12 -3.09
C THR A 15 6.67 4.68 -3.28
N VAL A 16 6.03 5.08 -2.19
CA VAL A 16 4.70 5.69 -2.17
C VAL A 16 4.78 6.98 -1.40
N THR A 17 4.17 8.04 -1.90
CA THR A 17 4.04 9.31 -1.18
C THR A 17 2.61 9.78 -1.25
N THR A 18 2.04 10.07 -0.09
CA THR A 18 0.73 10.71 0.05
C THR A 18 0.89 11.99 0.86
N SER A 19 -0.20 12.75 1.03
CA SER A 19 -0.21 13.89 1.95
C SER A 19 -0.07 13.50 3.43
N LYS A 20 -0.34 12.23 3.78
CA LYS A 20 -0.45 11.73 5.16
C LYS A 20 0.59 10.67 5.51
N SER A 21 1.31 10.13 4.54
CA SER A 21 2.22 9.02 4.71
C SER A 21 3.33 9.02 3.66
N THR A 22 4.43 8.37 4.01
CA THR A 22 5.47 7.96 3.07
C THR A 22 5.67 6.46 3.19
N GLY A 23 5.85 5.79 2.06
CA GLY A 23 6.01 4.35 2.02
C GLY A 23 7.18 3.88 1.18
N LYS A 24 7.69 2.72 1.57
CA LYS A 24 8.73 1.97 0.89
C LYS A 24 8.35 0.50 0.86
N GLY A 25 8.75 -0.17 -0.21
CA GLY A 25 8.35 -1.52 -0.46
C GLY A 25 9.10 -2.16 -1.61
N THR A 26 8.57 -3.29 -2.04
CA THR A 26 9.06 -4.07 -3.16
C THR A 26 7.94 -4.41 -4.12
N TRP A 27 8.29 -4.59 -5.38
CA TRP A 27 7.42 -5.16 -6.39
C TRP A 27 8.18 -6.20 -7.21
N THR A 28 7.46 -7.19 -7.75
CA THR A 28 8.05 -8.22 -8.61
C THR A 28 7.03 -8.67 -9.63
N ALA A 29 7.44 -8.81 -10.89
CA ALA A 29 6.63 -9.49 -11.89
C ALA A 29 6.69 -11.01 -11.66
N THR A 30 5.54 -11.63 -11.45
CA THR A 30 5.41 -13.09 -11.25
C THR A 30 4.97 -13.82 -12.52
N GLY A 31 4.63 -13.06 -13.57
CA GLY A 31 4.41 -13.53 -14.93
C GLY A 31 4.25 -12.36 -15.88
N ASP A 32 3.92 -12.64 -17.15
CA ASP A 32 3.77 -11.61 -18.19
C ASP A 32 2.70 -10.56 -17.85
N THR A 33 1.71 -10.97 -17.06
CA THR A 33 0.60 -10.11 -16.64
C THR A 33 0.40 -9.99 -15.16
N SER A 34 1.21 -10.64 -14.33
CA SER A 34 0.99 -10.74 -12.89
C SER A 34 2.14 -10.13 -12.10
N PHE A 35 1.79 -9.45 -11.00
CA PHE A 35 2.72 -8.72 -10.16
C PHE A 35 2.36 -8.89 -8.70
N ASP A 36 3.37 -9.00 -7.85
CA ASP A 36 3.24 -8.93 -6.40
C ASP A 36 3.90 -7.67 -5.87
N PHE A 37 3.28 -7.11 -4.83
CA PHE A 37 3.72 -5.88 -4.17
C PHE A 37 3.64 -6.06 -2.66
N SER A 38 4.60 -5.46 -1.97
CA SER A 38 4.61 -5.33 -0.52
C SER A 38 5.08 -3.93 -0.19
N VAL A 39 4.28 -3.15 0.53
CA VAL A 39 4.62 -1.77 0.90
C VAL A 39 4.27 -1.50 2.35
N ARG A 40 5.19 -0.86 3.05
CA ARG A 40 4.94 -0.23 4.34
C ARG A 40 4.81 1.27 4.13
N GLU A 41 3.73 1.86 4.61
CA GLU A 41 3.55 3.30 4.68
C GLU A 41 3.54 3.75 6.14
N ASP A 42 4.48 4.59 6.51
CA ASP A 42 4.52 5.22 7.83
C ASP A 42 3.67 6.51 7.81
N PHE A 43 2.74 6.61 8.76
CA PHE A 43 1.87 7.77 8.88
C PHE A 43 2.62 8.96 9.46
N ASN A 44 2.33 10.14 8.94
CA ASN A 44 2.85 11.38 9.51
C ASN A 44 2.23 11.59 10.91
N PRO A 45 3.05 11.82 11.96
CA PRO A 45 2.59 12.04 13.33
C PRO A 45 1.56 13.17 13.46
N ASP A 46 1.60 14.17 12.58
CA ASP A 46 0.70 15.33 12.58
C ASP A 46 -0.74 14.99 12.14
N TYR A 47 -0.95 13.84 11.48
CA TYR A 47 -2.25 13.41 10.95
C TYR A 47 -2.89 12.27 11.73
N THR A 48 -2.37 11.96 12.92
CA THR A 48 -2.67 10.71 13.65
C THR A 48 -4.16 10.51 13.97
N GLN A 49 -4.74 9.46 13.41
CA GLN A 49 -6.04 8.92 13.80
C GLN A 49 -5.89 8.10 15.10
N ILE A 50 -6.69 8.45 16.11
CA ILE A 50 -6.83 7.67 17.34
C ILE A 50 -7.73 6.47 17.03
N SER A 51 -7.25 5.24 17.22
CA SER A 51 -8.13 4.07 17.16
C SER A 51 -9.13 4.11 18.34
N PRO A 52 -10.32 3.49 18.21
CA PRO A 52 -11.25 3.37 19.32
C PRO A 52 -10.68 2.67 20.58
N THR A 53 -9.59 1.90 20.42
CA THR A 53 -8.89 1.17 21.49
C THR A 53 -7.79 2.00 22.17
N GLY A 54 -7.64 3.28 21.79
CA GLY A 54 -6.66 4.20 22.38
C GLY A 54 -5.24 4.04 21.85
N LYS A 55 -4.98 3.05 20.98
CA LYS A 55 -3.70 2.93 20.28
C LYS A 55 -3.66 3.88 19.08
N ARG A 56 -2.51 4.49 18.83
CA ARG A 56 -2.28 5.35 17.66
C ARG A 56 -1.78 4.51 16.50
N ALA A 57 -2.40 4.65 15.34
CA ALA A 57 -1.89 4.05 14.11
C ALA A 57 -0.54 4.69 13.77
N ALA A 58 0.48 3.85 13.55
CA ALA A 58 1.84 4.27 13.25
C ALA A 58 2.19 4.00 11.78
N TYR A 59 1.84 2.82 11.29
CA TYR A 59 2.07 2.46 9.89
C TYR A 59 1.01 1.46 9.41
N ILE A 60 0.94 1.32 8.09
CA ILE A 60 0.17 0.29 7.41
C ILE A 60 1.09 -0.58 6.56
N GLN A 61 0.91 -1.88 6.62
CA GLN A 61 1.52 -2.85 5.72
C GLN A 61 0.46 -3.29 4.70
N ILE A 62 0.80 -3.22 3.42
CA ILE A 62 -0.08 -3.60 2.34
C ILE A 62 0.66 -4.61 1.47
N ASP A 63 0.10 -5.82 1.40
CA ASP A 63 0.56 -6.86 0.49
C ASP A 63 -0.57 -7.12 -0.51
N PHE A 64 -0.28 -6.98 -1.80
CA PHE A 64 -1.27 -7.22 -2.84
C PHE A 64 -0.67 -7.85 -4.08
N SER A 65 -1.48 -8.66 -4.74
CA SER A 65 -1.20 -9.20 -6.07
C SER A 65 -2.09 -8.51 -7.08
N ALA A 66 -1.56 -8.21 -8.24
CA ALA A 66 -2.32 -7.58 -9.30
C ALA A 66 -2.05 -8.20 -10.66
N GLN A 67 -3.03 -8.06 -11.55
CA GLN A 67 -2.97 -8.48 -12.92
C GLN A 67 -3.36 -7.32 -13.84
N HIS A 68 -2.71 -7.23 -15.00
CA HIS A 68 -3.19 -6.37 -16.08
C HIS A 68 -3.82 -7.17 -17.22
N ASP A 69 -4.89 -6.62 -17.78
CA ASP A 69 -5.57 -7.11 -18.98
C ASP A 69 -5.81 -5.93 -19.92
N GLY A 70 -4.96 -5.82 -20.95
CA GLY A 70 -4.92 -4.66 -21.83
C GLY A 70 -4.61 -3.37 -21.07
N GLU A 71 -5.61 -2.51 -20.92
CA GLU A 71 -5.49 -1.26 -20.16
C GLU A 71 -5.95 -1.38 -18.72
N LYS A 72 -6.67 -2.45 -18.35
CA LYS A 72 -7.21 -2.64 -17.01
C LYS A 72 -6.14 -3.21 -16.09
N PHE A 73 -6.08 -2.71 -14.86
CA PHE A 73 -5.25 -3.24 -13.79
C PHE A 73 -6.16 -3.56 -12.60
N THR A 74 -6.14 -4.81 -12.13
CA THR A 74 -6.93 -5.23 -10.96
C THR A 74 -6.07 -6.00 -10.00
N GLY A 75 -6.23 -5.75 -8.71
CA GLY A 75 -5.52 -6.46 -7.67
C GLY A 75 -6.34 -6.71 -6.43
N ALA A 76 -5.90 -7.68 -5.66
CA ALA A 76 -6.45 -8.05 -4.37
C ALA A 76 -5.31 -8.29 -3.39
N GLY A 77 -5.56 -8.05 -2.12
CA GLY A 77 -4.54 -8.14 -1.10
C GLY A 77 -5.09 -7.89 0.28
N LYS A 78 -4.19 -7.55 1.19
CA LYS A 78 -4.50 -7.27 2.58
C LYS A 78 -3.79 -6.01 3.02
N ALA A 79 -4.52 -5.18 3.75
CA ALA A 79 -3.97 -4.02 4.42
C ALA A 79 -4.07 -4.21 5.93
N VAL A 80 -2.96 -3.99 6.64
CA VAL A 80 -2.83 -4.23 8.07
C VAL A 80 -2.26 -3.00 8.75
N ILE A 81 -3.00 -2.43 9.69
CA ILE A 81 -2.63 -1.24 10.43
C ILE A 81 -2.02 -1.65 11.76
N TYR A 82 -0.87 -1.08 12.07
CA TYR A 82 -0.11 -1.34 13.28
C TYR A 82 0.04 -0.09 14.14
N ALA A 83 0.15 -0.32 15.44
CA ALA A 83 0.62 0.70 16.38
C ALA A 83 2.16 0.78 16.36
N ALA A 84 2.72 1.77 17.05
CA ALA A 84 4.17 1.97 17.13
C ALA A 84 4.93 0.84 17.85
N ASP A 85 4.22 0.00 18.61
CA ASP A 85 4.73 -1.21 19.28
C ASP A 85 4.56 -2.48 18.42
N ASP A 86 4.32 -2.32 17.11
CA ASP A 86 4.02 -3.36 16.13
C ASP A 86 2.80 -4.24 16.48
N SER A 87 1.93 -3.77 17.39
CA SER A 87 0.68 -4.47 17.66
C SER A 87 -0.35 -4.19 16.58
N LEU A 88 -1.05 -5.26 16.16
CA LEU A 88 -2.16 -5.19 15.22
C LEU A 88 -3.29 -4.32 15.79
N ILE A 89 -3.65 -3.25 15.08
CA ILE A 89 -4.84 -2.45 15.37
C ILE A 89 -6.03 -2.95 14.56
N TYR A 90 -5.82 -3.13 13.26
CA TYR A 90 -6.88 -3.47 12.32
C TYR A 90 -6.31 -4.17 11.08
N ALA A 91 -7.09 -5.06 10.48
CA ALA A 91 -6.77 -5.67 9.20
C ALA A 91 -8.02 -5.72 8.33
N THR A 92 -7.83 -5.50 7.04
CA THR A 92 -8.90 -5.58 6.04
C THR A 92 -8.36 -6.17 4.75
N ASP A 93 -9.24 -6.78 3.98
CA ASP A 93 -8.96 -7.06 2.58
C ASP A 93 -8.86 -5.73 1.82
N ALA A 94 -7.96 -5.69 0.85
CA ALA A 94 -7.70 -4.55 -0.01
C ALA A 94 -7.93 -4.97 -1.47
N GLY A 95 -8.60 -4.10 -2.23
CA GLY A 95 -8.77 -4.24 -3.67
C GLY A 95 -8.19 -3.02 -4.38
N THR A 96 -7.62 -3.23 -5.56
CA THR A 96 -7.17 -2.15 -6.44
C THR A 96 -7.82 -2.33 -7.81
N GLU A 97 -8.35 -1.24 -8.35
CA GLU A 97 -8.73 -1.14 -9.75
C GLU A 97 -8.08 0.11 -10.34
N GLY A 98 -7.44 -0.06 -11.49
CA GLY A 98 -6.75 1.00 -12.20
C GLY A 98 -6.89 0.82 -13.70
N ARG A 99 -6.56 1.90 -14.42
CA ARG A 99 -6.43 1.88 -15.88
C ARG A 99 -5.15 2.58 -16.25
N ARG A 100 -4.43 2.04 -17.23
CA ARG A 100 -3.28 2.71 -17.84
C ARG A 100 -3.72 4.02 -18.49
N VAL A 101 -3.04 5.11 -18.17
CA VAL A 101 -3.21 6.41 -18.84
C VAL A 101 -1.92 6.70 -19.60
N SER A 102 -2.03 6.91 -20.92
CA SER A 102 -0.92 7.19 -21.84
C SER A 102 -1.04 8.58 -22.45
#